data_AF-A0AAE8EM76-F1
#
_entry.id   AF-A0AAE8EM76-F1
#
_cell.length_a   1.000
_cell.length_b   1.000
_cell.length_c   1.000
_cell.angle_alpha   90.00
_cell.angle_beta   90.00
_cell.angle_gamma   90.00
#
_symmetry.space_group_name_H-M   'P 1'
#
loop_
_entity.id
_entity.type
_entity.pdbx_description
1 polymer ?
#
loop_
_entity_poly.entity_id
_entity_poly.type
_entity_poly.pdbx_seq_one_letter_code
_entity_poly.pdbx_strand_id
1 'polypeptide(L)' 'MTVNDEETLSAMAVMALSVILTRPVSVASLAGIMKLQKNGVIAKDKKIVMIHTGSGLKNMNSIEKLFRQRFSGLNLIQ' A
#
# COMPACT_ATOMS: atom_id res chain seq x y z
N MET A 1 9.61 -3.83 13.36
CA MET A 1 9.74 -2.51 12.70
C MET A 1 8.36 -1.90 12.57
N THR A 2 8.22 -0.64 12.99
CA THR A 2 6.93 0.05 12.98
C THR A 2 6.79 0.89 11.71
N VAL A 3 5.60 0.86 11.12
CA VAL A 3 5.20 1.73 10.02
C VAL A 3 3.96 2.52 10.43
N ASN A 4 3.85 3.75 9.94
CA ASN A 4 2.68 4.59 10.18
C ASN A 4 1.61 4.41 9.07
N ASP A 5 0.47 5.06 9.24
CA ASP A 5 -0.65 4.96 8.30
C ASP A 5 -0.29 5.50 6.91
N GLU A 6 0.49 6.58 6.82
CA GLU A 6 0.93 7.16 5.54
C GLU A 6 1.87 6.24 4.77
N GLU A 7 2.82 5.61 5.46
CA GLU A 7 3.72 4.59 4.90
C GLU A 7 2.90 3.39 4.38
N THR A 8 1.85 3.00 5.11
CA THR A 8 0.96 1.91 4.73
C THR A 8 0.12 2.25 3.50
N LEU A 9 -0.47 3.45 3.44
CA LEU A 9 -1.23 3.93 2.29
C LEU A 9 -0.35 4.11 1.05
N SER A 10 0.88 4.57 1.23
CA SER A 10 1.86 4.71 0.14
C SER A 10 2.24 3.34 -0.44
N ALA A 11 2.50 2.36 0.42
CA ALA A 11 2.77 0.98 -0.02
C ALA A 11 1.56 0.36 -0.73
N MET A 12 0.35 0.63 -0.24
CA MET A 12 -0.89 0.19 -0.89
C MET A 12 -1.06 0.78 -2.29
N ALA A 13 -0.72 2.07 -2.48
CA ALA A 13 -0.73 2.70 -3.80
C ALA A 13 0.27 2.04 -4.76
N VAL A 14 1.48 1.73 -4.30
CA VAL A 14 2.49 0.99 -5.09
C VAL A 14 1.99 -0.40 -5.48
N MET A 15 1.38 -1.13 -4.54
CA MET A 15 0.82 -2.46 -4.78
C MET A 15 -0.30 -2.43 -5.82
N ALA A 16 -1.15 -1.40 -5.79
CA ALA A 16 -2.24 -1.22 -6.73
C ALA A 16 -1.76 -1.02 -8.18
N LEU A 17 -0.57 -0.44 -8.40
CA LEU A 17 0.05 -0.35 -9.74
C LEU A 17 0.34 -1.73 -10.35
N SER A 18 0.48 -2.76 -9.52
CA SER A 18 0.65 -4.16 -9.94
C SER A 18 -0.67 -4.92 -10.05
N VAL A 19 -1.82 -4.21 -10.06
CA VAL A 19 -3.18 -4.78 -10.12
C VAL A 19 -3.52 -5.66 -8.91
N ILE A 20 -2.80 -5.49 -7.78
CA ILE A 20 -3.04 -6.20 -6.54
C ILE A 20 -3.75 -5.25 -5.56
N LEU A 21 -5.05 -5.49 -5.35
CA LEU A 21 -5.86 -4.76 -4.38
C LEU A 21 -5.85 -5.49 -3.03
N THR A 22 -5.09 -4.97 -2.08
CA THR A 22 -4.98 -5.51 -0.72
C THR A 22 -5.55 -4.53 0.30
N ARG A 23 -5.89 -5.04 1.49
CA ARG A 23 -6.32 -4.21 2.62
C ARG A 23 -5.12 -3.46 3.22
N PRO A 24 -5.28 -2.21 3.74
CA PRO A 24 -4.19 -1.43 4.33
C PRO A 24 -3.27 -2.21 5.28
N VAL A 25 -3.83 -2.87 6.30
CA VAL A 25 -3.04 -3.66 7.28
C VAL A 25 -2.24 -4.78 6.61
N SER A 26 -2.76 -5.34 5.52
CA SER A 26 -2.08 -6.41 4.78
C SER A 26 -0.87 -5.93 3.99
N VAL A 27 -0.76 -4.63 3.71
CA VAL A 27 0.35 -4.03 2.95
C VAL A 27 1.44 -3.44 3.85
N ALA A 28 1.26 -3.51 5.18
CA ALA A 28 2.26 -3.09 6.15
C ALA A 28 3.60 -3.84 5.99
N SER A 29 3.57 -5.08 5.51
CA SER A 29 4.78 -5.84 5.17
C SER A 29 5.57 -5.15 4.06
N LEU A 30 4.90 -4.68 3.00
CA LEU A 30 5.55 -3.95 1.90
C LEU A 30 6.10 -2.61 2.38
N ALA A 31 5.34 -1.86 3.18
CA ALA A 31 5.81 -0.60 3.78
C ALA A 31 7.08 -0.82 4.61
N GLY A 32 7.11 -1.90 5.39
CA GLY A 32 8.29 -2.31 6.14
C GLY A 32 9.48 -2.61 5.23
N ILE A 33 9.30 -3.42 4.19
CA ILE A 33 10.36 -3.73 3.22
C ILE A 33 10.92 -2.46 2.57
N MET A 34 10.05 -1.55 2.14
CA MET A 34 10.46 -0.26 1.56
C MET A 34 11.31 0.55 2.55
N LYS A 35 10.93 0.56 3.84
CA LYS A 35 11.66 1.25 4.91
C LYS A 35 13.02 0.62 5.20
N LEU A 36 13.10 -0.71 5.28
CA LEU A 36 14.36 -1.43 5.45
C LEU A 36 15.31 -1.19 4.28
N GLN A 37 14.78 -1.19 3.06
CA GLN A 37 15.57 -0.96 1.86
C GLN A 37 16.10 0.48 1.82
N LYS A 38 15.24 1.46 2.16
CA LYS A 38 15.64 2.87 2.30
C LYS A 38 16.74 3.06 3.36
N ASN A 39 16.66 2.31 4.46
CA ASN A 39 17.64 2.38 5.55
C ASN A 39 18.89 1.50 5.31
N GLY A 40 19.01 0.86 4.15
CA GLY A 40 20.16 0.02 3.82
C GLY A 40 20.24 -1.32 4.59
N VAL A 41 19.17 -1.73 5.27
CA VAL A 41 19.13 -2.96 6.07
C VAL A 41 18.96 -4.20 5.19
N ILE A 42 18.29 -4.07 4.04
CA ILE A 42 18.12 -5.15 3.07
C ILE A 42 18.66 -4.73 1.70
N ALA A 43 19.33 -5.66 1.03
CA ALA A 43 19.85 -5.48 -0.32
C ALA A 43 18.74 -5.61 -1.37
N LYS A 44 18.89 -4.92 -2.51
CA LYS A 44 17.87 -4.86 -3.58
C LYS A 44 17.68 -6.19 -4.33
N ASP A 45 18.65 -7.09 -4.26
CA ASP A 45 18.70 -8.38 -4.96
C ASP A 45 18.04 -9.53 -4.18
N LYS A 46 17.48 -9.24 -3.00
CA LYS A 46 16.84 -10.27 -2.16
C LYS A 46 15.46 -10.64 -2.68
N LYS A 47 15.21 -11.95 -2.75
CA LYS A 47 13.87 -12.50 -3.01
C LYS A 47 13.06 -12.48 -1.71
N ILE A 48 11.92 -11.82 -1.73
CA ILE A 48 11.07 -11.62 -0.55
C ILE A 48 9.68 -12.19 -0.85
N VAL A 49 9.15 -12.97 0.08
CA VAL A 49 7.77 -13.48 0.01
C VAL A 49 6.91 -12.68 0.98
N MET A 50 5.80 -12.14 0.49
CA MET A 50 4.83 -11.40 1.29
C MET A 50 3.52 -12.16 1.35
N ILE A 51 2.99 -12.37 2.56
CA ILE A 51 1.72 -13.06 2.78
C ILE A 51 0.64 -12.03 3.05
N HIS A 52 -0.35 -11.98 2.16
CA HIS A 52 -1.49 -11.07 2.28
C HIS A 52 -2.73 -11.85 2.71
N THR A 53 -3.20 -11.62 3.93
CA THR A 53 -4.30 -12.41 4.54
C THR A 53 -5.69 -11.83 4.25
N GLY A 54 -5.80 -10.71 3.50
CA GLY A 54 -7.08 -10.11 3.15
C GLY A 54 -7.06 -9.30 1.86
N SER A 55 -8.16 -9.34 1.10
CA SER A 55 -8.31 -8.59 -0.14
C SER A 55 -8.82 -7.16 0.09
N GLY A 56 -8.44 -6.27 -0.82
CA GLY A 56 -8.91 -4.88 -0.86
C GLY A 56 -10.40 -4.76 -1.19
N LEU A 57 -11.00 -5.75 -1.85
CA LEU A 57 -12.43 -5.79 -2.17
C LEU A 57 -13.32 -5.77 -0.92
N LYS A 58 -12.83 -6.30 0.21
CA LYS A 58 -13.56 -6.26 1.49
C LYS A 58 -13.58 -4.86 2.11
N ASN A 59 -12.78 -3.93 1.61
CA ASN A 59 -12.51 -2.63 2.20
C ASN A 59 -12.66 -1.48 1.17
N MET A 60 -13.63 -1.61 0.26
CA MET A 60 -13.87 -0.65 -0.84
C MET A 60 -14.03 0.80 -0.34
N ASN A 61 -14.70 1.03 0.80
CA ASN A 61 -14.90 2.37 1.36
C ASN A 61 -13.59 3.10 1.69
N SER A 62 -12.57 2.36 2.16
CA SER A 62 -11.25 2.94 2.44
C SER A 62 -10.52 3.32 1.15
N ILE A 63 -10.68 2.50 0.10
CA ILE A 63 -10.14 2.76 -1.24
C ILE A 63 -10.82 3.98 -1.85
N GLU A 64 -12.15 4.07 -1.74
CA GLU A 64 -12.93 5.20 -2.22
C GLU A 64 -12.51 6.50 -1.53
N LYS A 65 -12.36 6.49 -0.20
CA LYS A 65 -11.88 7.66 0.55
C LYS A 65 -10.50 8.11 0.06
N LEU A 66 -9.57 7.18 -0.12
CA LEU A 66 -8.23 7.46 -0.64
C LEU A 66 -8.29 8.06 -2.05
N PHE A 67 -9.12 7.48 -2.92
CA PHE A 67 -9.33 7.97 -4.28
C PHE A 67 -9.89 9.40 -4.26
N ARG A 68 -10.96 9.64 -3.50
CA ARG A 68 -11.56 10.97 -3.36
C ARG A 68 -10.59 12.01 -2.80
N GLN A 69 -9.78 11.66 -1.81
CA GLN A 69 -8.76 12.59 -1.27
C GLN A 69 -7.68 12.93 -2.29
N ARG A 70 -7.25 11.95 -3.09
CA ARG A 70 -6.17 12.15 -4.07
C ARG A 70 -6.63 12.85 -5.34
N PHE A 71 -7.90 12.69 -5.70
CA PHE A 71 -8.49 13.23 -6.93
C PHE A 71 -9.59 14.27 -6.67
N SER A 72 -9.70 14.83 -5.45
CA SER A 72 -10.72 15.82 -5.07
C SER A 72 -10.71 17.09 -5.95
N GLY A 73 -9.59 17.41 -6.59
CA GLY A 73 -9.47 18.52 -7.54
C GLY A 73 -9.78 18.16 -9.00
N LEU A 74 -10.11 16.89 -9.28
CA LEU A 74 -10.44 16.40 -10.61
C LEU A 74 -11.92 16.04 -10.64
N ASN A 75 -12.72 16.82 -11.38
CA ASN A 75 -14.12 16.51 -11.69
C ASN A 75 -14.18 15.26 -12.57
N LEU A 76 -14.02 14.08 -11.98
CA LEU A 76 -13.95 12.81 -12.71
C LEU A 76 -15.20 11.95 -12.59
N ILE A 77 -16.18 12.31 -11.75
CA ILE A 77 -17.47 11.61 -11.67
C ILE A 77 -18.57 12.62 -11.29
N GLN A 78 -19.34 13.07 -12.30
CA GLN A 78 -20.75 13.42 -12.14
C GLN A 78 -21.57 12.19 -12.48
#